data_AF-A0A383BVN0-F1
#
_entry.id   AF-A0A383BVN0-F1
#
_cell.length_a   1.000
_cell.length_b   1.000
_cell.length_c   1.000
_cell.angle_alpha   90.00
_cell.angle_beta   90.00
_cell.angle_gamma   90.00
#
_symmetry.space_group_name_H-M   'P 1'
#
loop_
_entity.id
_entity.type
_entity.pdbx_description
1 polymer ?
#
loop_
_entity_poly.entity_id
_entity_poly.type
_entity_poly.pdbx_seq_one_letter_code
_entity_poly.pdbx_strand_id
1 'polypeptide(L)'
;VLLNLLRGAGVPGTAGIGDPARRPLLALRRTETRGLCETLGLQVVDDPSNADPRFTRNRVRHEVLPLLADVAGRDPVPLLARHAMLAGEATGLLADLVVDVDPTDVRSVADLPDDLVRLAVRRWLTGVVPGPPPDQASVDRILDVVRGRVVATEVVGGHRVRRSAGFLLFESR
;
A
#
# COMPACT_ATOMS: atom_id res chain seq x y z
N VAL A 1 -3.04 8.06 -3.00
CA VAL A 1 -1.67 8.59 -3.12
C VAL A 1 -1.29 9.45 -1.92
N LEU A 2 -1.70 10.73 -1.82
CA LEU A 2 -1.24 11.65 -0.77
C LEU A 2 -1.45 11.16 0.67
N LEU A 3 -2.62 10.60 1.00
CA LEU A 3 -2.87 10.02 2.32
C LEU A 3 -1.93 8.85 2.66
N ASN A 4 -1.49 8.09 1.67
CA ASN A 4 -0.58 6.97 1.89
C ASN A 4 0.86 7.48 2.05
N LEU A 5 1.25 8.52 1.31
CA LEU A 5 2.53 9.22 1.52
C LEU A 5 2.64 9.79 2.94
N LEU A 6 1.58 10.44 3.45
CA LEU A 6 1.55 10.96 4.83
C LEU A 6 1.67 9.87 5.90
N ARG A 7 1.42 8.60 5.53
CA ARG A 7 1.58 7.44 6.42
C ARG A 7 2.93 6.73 6.24
N GLY A 8 3.84 7.30 5.44
CA GLY A 8 5.16 6.71 5.17
C GLY A 8 5.10 5.49 4.24
N ALA A 9 4.05 5.36 3.43
CA ALA A 9 3.94 4.22 2.53
C ALA A 9 4.97 4.29 1.39
N GLY A 10 5.61 3.16 1.10
CA GLY A 10 6.49 3.00 -0.06
C GLY A 10 5.71 2.85 -1.37
N VAL A 11 6.42 2.49 -2.46
CA VAL A 11 5.88 2.37 -3.83
C VAL A 11 4.54 1.61 -3.91
N PRO A 12 4.36 0.45 -3.24
CA PRO A 12 3.08 -0.26 -3.30
C PRO A 12 1.91 0.53 -2.70
N GLY A 13 2.15 1.32 -1.65
CA GLY A 13 1.11 2.15 -1.06
C GLY A 13 0.84 3.43 -1.85
N THR A 14 1.80 3.92 -2.64
CA THR A 14 1.61 5.08 -3.51
C THR A 14 0.96 4.74 -4.85
N ALA A 15 0.88 3.46 -5.21
CA ALA A 15 0.09 2.93 -6.33
C ALA A 15 -1.42 3.28 -6.26
N GLY A 16 -1.87 3.84 -5.14
CA GLY A 16 -3.14 4.55 -5.08
C GLY A 16 -4.32 3.61 -4.85
N ILE A 17 -5.36 3.76 -5.66
CA ILE A 17 -6.58 2.98 -5.56
C ILE A 17 -6.43 1.85 -6.58
N GLY A 18 -6.58 0.60 -6.13
CA GLY A 18 -6.31 -0.62 -6.91
C GLY A 18 -7.17 -0.79 -8.16
N ASP A 19 -7.22 -2.02 -8.67
CA ASP A 19 -7.75 -2.40 -9.99
C ASP A 19 -8.91 -1.53 -10.54
N PRO A 20 -8.66 -0.75 -11.62
CA PRO A 20 -9.67 0.06 -12.30
C PRO A 20 -10.92 -0.71 -12.73
N ALA A 21 -10.83 -2.02 -13.00
CA ALA A 21 -11.98 -2.84 -13.38
C ALA A 21 -13.05 -2.91 -12.27
N ARG A 22 -12.63 -2.79 -11.00
CA ARG A 22 -13.54 -2.74 -9.84
C ARG A 22 -13.91 -1.31 -9.44
N ARG A 23 -13.41 -0.31 -10.18
CA ARG A 23 -13.52 1.13 -9.87
C ARG A 23 -13.82 1.90 -11.17
N PRO A 24 -14.98 1.68 -11.80
CA PRO A 24 -15.29 2.20 -13.14
C PRO A 24 -15.26 3.74 -13.24
N LEU A 25 -15.46 4.44 -12.12
CA LEU A 25 -15.42 5.91 -12.05
C LEU A 25 -14.04 6.47 -11.69
N LEU A 26 -12.99 5.63 -11.57
CA LEU A 26 -11.67 6.06 -11.08
C LEU A 26 -10.98 7.05 -12.01
N ALA A 27 -11.23 6.95 -13.32
CA ALA A 27 -10.71 7.86 -14.32
C ALA A 27 -11.47 9.21 -14.38
N LEU A 28 -12.65 9.29 -13.75
CA LEU A 28 -13.50 10.48 -13.78
C LEU A 28 -13.19 11.41 -12.60
N ARG A 29 -13.27 12.70 -12.88
CA ARG A 29 -13.25 13.76 -11.87
C ARG A 29 -14.61 13.89 -11.22
N ARG A 30 -14.60 14.39 -9.97
CA ARG A 30 -15.82 14.70 -9.23
C ARG A 30 -16.70 15.72 -9.97
N THR A 31 -16.09 16.69 -10.65
CA THR A 31 -16.80 17.69 -11.45
C THR A 31 -17.52 17.06 -12.64
N GLU A 32 -16.90 16.11 -13.33
CA GLU A 32 -17.51 15.37 -14.44
C GLU A 32 -18.69 14.54 -13.96
N THR A 33 -18.55 13.82 -12.84
CA THR A 33 -19.67 13.04 -12.28
C THR A 33 -20.83 13.92 -11.84
N ARG A 34 -20.57 15.12 -11.29
CA ARG A 34 -21.62 16.07 -10.91
C ARG A 34 -22.33 16.65 -12.14
N GLY A 35 -21.57 17.12 -13.12
CA GLY A 35 -22.15 17.66 -14.36
C GLY A 35 -22.98 16.61 -15.12
N LEU A 36 -22.58 15.33 -15.08
CA LEU A 36 -23.39 14.25 -15.64
C LEU A 36 -24.71 14.07 -14.88
N CYS A 37 -24.69 14.05 -13.54
CA CYS A 37 -25.92 13.98 -12.74
C CYS A 37 -26.86 15.15 -13.03
N GLU A 38 -26.33 16.37 -13.11
CA GLU A 38 -27.10 17.58 -13.44
C GLU A 38 -27.73 17.46 -14.84
N THR A 39 -26.93 17.06 -15.84
CA THR A 39 -27.40 16.86 -17.22
C THR A 39 -28.53 15.82 -17.31
N LEU A 40 -28.47 14.78 -16.48
CA LEU A 40 -29.47 13.72 -16.42
C LEU A 40 -30.64 14.02 -15.47
N GLY A 41 -30.64 15.18 -14.79
CA GLY A 41 -31.65 15.54 -13.80
C GLY A 41 -31.66 14.66 -12.54
N LEU A 42 -30.56 13.96 -12.24
CA LEU A 42 -30.44 13.07 -11.09
C LEU A 42 -30.33 13.88 -9.79
N GLN A 43 -31.19 13.55 -8.82
CA GLN A 43 -31.11 14.11 -7.47
C GLN A 43 -29.99 13.42 -6.70
N VAL A 44 -28.95 14.17 -6.34
CA VAL A 44 -27.81 13.68 -5.56
C VAL A 44 -27.99 14.00 -4.08
N VAL A 45 -27.60 13.07 -3.20
CA VAL A 45 -27.58 13.30 -1.75
C VAL A 45 -26.23 13.93 -1.37
N ASP A 46 -26.28 15.10 -0.74
CA ASP A 46 -25.09 15.70 -0.12
C ASP A 46 -24.90 15.15 1.30
N ASP A 47 -23.94 14.23 1.45
CA ASP A 47 -23.52 13.71 2.75
C ASP A 47 -22.63 14.74 3.49
N PRO A 48 -23.05 15.25 4.67
CA PRO A 48 -22.29 16.23 5.46
C PRO A 48 -20.89 15.77 5.85
N SER A 49 -20.67 14.45 5.96
CA SER A 49 -19.36 13.88 6.30
C SER A 49 -18.27 14.17 5.25
N ASN A 50 -18.65 14.59 4.04
CA ASN A 50 -17.72 14.98 2.98
C ASN A 50 -17.05 16.35 3.19
N ALA A 51 -17.60 17.18 4.07
CA ALA A 51 -17.06 18.50 4.42
C ALA A 51 -16.43 18.52 5.82
N ASP A 52 -16.59 17.47 6.62
CA ASP A 52 -16.13 17.43 7.99
C ASP A 52 -14.59 17.37 8.09
N PRO A 53 -13.92 18.39 8.67
CA PRO A 53 -12.46 18.46 8.75
C PRO A 53 -11.85 17.45 9.72
N ARG A 54 -12.64 16.77 10.57
CA ARG A 54 -12.14 15.71 11.45
C ARG A 54 -11.56 14.54 10.67
N PHE A 55 -12.01 14.32 9.44
CA PHE A 55 -11.45 13.30 8.57
C PHE A 55 -10.27 13.85 7.77
N THR A 56 -9.07 13.29 7.97
CA THR A 56 -7.85 13.69 7.25
C THR A 56 -8.03 13.69 5.73
N ARG A 57 -8.85 12.78 5.19
CA ARG A 57 -9.16 12.71 3.75
C ARG A 57 -9.81 14.00 3.22
N ASN A 58 -10.64 14.65 4.02
CA ASN A 58 -11.33 15.88 3.64
C ASN A 58 -10.37 17.06 3.72
N ARG A 59 -9.53 17.13 4.74
CA ARG A 59 -8.45 18.13 4.84
C ARG A 59 -7.48 18.04 3.66
N VAL A 60 -7.07 16.82 3.29
CA VAL A 60 -6.22 16.63 2.11
C VAL A 60 -6.92 17.11 0.83
N ARG A 61 -8.21 16.85 0.68
CA ARG A 61 -9.00 17.26 -0.49
C ARG A 61 -9.21 18.78 -0.57
N HIS A 62 -9.54 19.41 0.55
CA HIS A 62 -10.03 20.79 0.59
C HIS A 62 -8.95 21.83 0.96
N GLU A 63 -7.88 21.42 1.62
CA GLU A 63 -6.77 22.31 2.02
C GLU A 63 -5.49 22.00 1.22
N VAL A 64 -5.03 20.74 1.26
CA VAL A 64 -3.71 20.37 0.73
C VAL A 64 -3.71 20.34 -0.81
N LEU A 65 -4.71 19.74 -1.43
CA LEU A 65 -4.75 19.62 -2.89
C LEU A 65 -4.84 20.99 -3.60
N PRO A 66 -5.66 21.96 -3.13
CA PRO A 66 -5.63 23.32 -3.65
C PRO A 66 -4.28 24.02 -3.46
N LEU A 67 -3.66 23.89 -2.28
CA LEU A 67 -2.33 24.48 -2.03
C LEU A 67 -1.26 23.88 -2.95
N LEU A 68 -1.30 22.56 -3.19
CA LEU A 68 -0.41 21.92 -4.15
C LEU A 68 -0.62 22.46 -5.58
N ALA A 69 -1.86 22.74 -5.96
CA ALA A 69 -2.17 23.30 -7.27
C ALA A 69 -1.64 24.73 -7.42
N ASP A 70 -1.82 25.55 -6.38
CA ASP A 70 -1.32 26.93 -6.29
C ASP A 70 0.21 26.97 -6.40
N VAL A 71 0.90 26.22 -5.53
CA VAL A 71 2.37 26.13 -5.53
C VAL A 71 2.92 25.59 -6.85
N ALA A 72 2.27 24.60 -7.45
CA ALA A 72 2.70 24.01 -8.71
C ALA A 72 2.34 24.85 -9.95
N GLY A 73 1.45 25.84 -9.81
CA GLY A 73 0.88 26.61 -10.92
C GLY A 73 0.06 25.77 -11.91
N ARG A 74 -0.45 24.59 -11.50
CA ARG A 74 -1.21 23.66 -12.36
C ARG A 74 -1.99 22.63 -11.55
N ASP A 75 -2.98 21.97 -12.16
CA ASP A 75 -3.71 20.87 -11.52
C ASP A 75 -2.78 19.66 -11.23
N PRO A 76 -2.57 19.28 -9.96
CA PRO A 76 -1.70 18.16 -9.60
C PRO A 76 -2.37 16.79 -9.77
N VAL A 77 -3.70 16.72 -9.87
CA VAL A 77 -4.44 15.45 -9.86
C VAL A 77 -4.08 14.51 -11.02
N PRO A 78 -3.96 14.93 -12.29
CA PRO A 78 -3.57 14.02 -13.38
C PRO A 78 -2.15 13.49 -13.20
N LEU A 79 -1.27 14.30 -12.59
CA LEU A 79 0.11 13.93 -12.31
C LEU A 79 0.18 12.88 -11.19
N LEU A 80 -0.61 13.08 -10.13
CA LEU A 80 -0.75 12.13 -9.04
C LEU A 80 -1.39 10.82 -9.51
N ALA A 81 -2.38 10.88 -10.41
CA ALA A 81 -2.98 9.70 -11.02
C ALA A 81 -1.97 8.92 -11.87
N ARG A 82 -1.20 9.60 -12.73
CA ARG A 82 -0.12 8.97 -13.49
C ARG A 82 0.96 8.36 -12.60
N HIS A 83 1.36 9.06 -11.54
CA HIS A 83 2.28 8.51 -10.54
C HIS A 83 1.75 7.21 -9.92
N ALA A 84 0.46 7.18 -9.55
CA ALA A 84 -0.17 5.98 -9.00
C ALA A 84 -0.13 4.80 -9.99
N MET A 85 -0.41 5.05 -11.28
CA MET A 85 -0.32 4.02 -12.32
C MET A 85 1.09 3.46 -12.45
N LEU A 86 2.10 4.33 -12.59
CA LEU A 86 3.51 3.92 -12.69
C LEU A 86 4.00 3.19 -11.44
N ALA A 87 3.57 3.62 -10.25
CA ALA A 87 3.87 2.93 -9.00
C ALA A 87 3.20 1.54 -8.94
N GLY A 88 2.01 1.39 -9.52
CA GLY A 88 1.35 0.10 -9.69
C GLY A 88 2.12 -0.84 -10.61
N GLU A 89 2.56 -0.36 -11.78
CA GLU A 89 3.42 -1.11 -12.70
C GLU A 89 4.72 -1.56 -12.03
N ALA A 90 5.41 -0.64 -11.34
CA ALA A 90 6.62 -0.94 -10.59
C ALA A 90 6.37 -1.98 -9.48
N THR A 91 5.22 -1.92 -8.81
CA THR A 91 4.85 -2.91 -7.78
C THR A 91 4.67 -4.30 -8.38
N GLY A 92 4.08 -4.41 -9.57
CA GLY A 92 3.97 -5.66 -10.31
C GLY A 92 5.33 -6.24 -10.65
N LEU A 93 6.21 -5.44 -11.25
CA LEU A 93 7.58 -5.85 -11.60
C LEU A 93 8.38 -6.32 -10.38
N LEU A 94 8.28 -5.60 -9.26
CA LEU A 94 8.91 -5.99 -8.00
C LEU A 94 8.34 -7.32 -7.47
N ALA A 95 7.03 -7.52 -7.55
CA ALA A 95 6.40 -8.76 -7.12
C ALA A 95 6.88 -9.96 -7.96
N ASP A 96 7.10 -9.76 -9.26
CA ASP A 96 7.59 -10.80 -10.17
C ASP A 96 9.02 -11.22 -9.86
N LEU A 97 9.88 -10.32 -9.34
CA LEU A 97 11.26 -10.66 -8.93
C LEU A 97 11.34 -11.72 -7.82
N VAL A 98 10.27 -11.86 -7.03
CA VAL A 98 10.23 -12.76 -5.86
C VAL A 98 9.08 -13.77 -5.93
N VAL A 99 8.49 -13.97 -7.11
CA VAL A 99 7.30 -14.83 -7.27
C VAL A 99 7.57 -16.28 -6.90
N ASP A 100 8.76 -16.79 -7.25
CA ASP A 100 9.21 -18.16 -7.00
C ASP A 100 10.07 -18.28 -5.75
N VAL A 101 10.20 -17.20 -4.97
CA VAL A 101 10.97 -17.17 -3.73
C VAL A 101 10.05 -17.56 -2.58
N ASP A 102 10.38 -18.64 -1.87
CA ASP A 102 9.73 -19.00 -0.62
C ASP A 102 10.53 -18.43 0.55
N PRO A 103 10.13 -17.29 1.15
CA PRO A 103 10.85 -16.71 2.28
C PRO A 103 10.77 -17.56 3.55
N THR A 104 9.93 -18.61 3.57
CA THR A 104 9.83 -19.53 4.71
C THR A 104 10.87 -20.64 4.67
N ASP A 105 11.43 -21.00 3.51
CA ASP A 105 12.60 -21.87 3.41
C ASP A 105 13.87 -21.02 3.36
N VAL A 106 14.68 -21.05 4.43
CA VAL A 106 15.90 -20.23 4.52
C VAL A 106 16.89 -20.53 3.40
N ARG A 107 16.85 -21.74 2.81
CA ARG A 107 17.70 -22.10 1.67
C ARG A 107 17.28 -21.38 0.39
N SER A 108 15.99 -21.10 0.21
CA SER A 108 15.45 -20.37 -0.96
C SER A 108 15.95 -18.92 -1.00
N VAL A 109 16.31 -18.36 0.15
CA VAL A 109 16.73 -16.95 0.31
C VAL A 109 18.19 -16.78 0.72
N ALA A 110 18.96 -17.87 0.82
CA ALA A 110 20.32 -17.87 1.35
C ALA A 110 21.24 -16.91 0.57
N ASP A 111 21.22 -16.99 -0.76
CA ASP A 111 22.11 -16.23 -1.64
C ASP A 111 21.47 -14.93 -2.18
N LEU A 112 20.23 -14.62 -1.78
CA LEU A 112 19.54 -13.41 -2.20
C LEU A 112 20.02 -12.19 -1.39
N PRO A 113 20.14 -11.00 -2.01
CA PRO A 113 20.32 -9.74 -1.29
C PRO A 113 19.19 -9.49 -0.28
N ASP A 114 19.52 -8.85 0.85
CA ASP A 114 18.56 -8.59 1.94
C ASP A 114 17.31 -7.83 1.46
N ASP A 115 17.41 -6.96 0.46
CA ASP A 115 16.26 -6.23 -0.09
C ASP A 115 15.25 -7.13 -0.81
N LEU A 116 15.73 -8.17 -1.52
CA LEU A 116 14.85 -9.16 -2.12
C LEU A 116 14.21 -10.06 -1.06
N VAL A 117 14.94 -10.38 0.01
CA VAL A 117 14.39 -11.13 1.14
C VAL A 117 13.31 -10.33 1.85
N ARG A 118 13.53 -9.02 2.11
CA ARG A 118 12.49 -8.13 2.68
C ARG A 118 11.25 -8.08 1.80
N LEU A 119 11.43 -8.01 0.48
CA LEU A 119 10.34 -7.98 -0.48
C LEU A 119 9.52 -9.29 -0.45
N ALA A 120 10.19 -10.44 -0.46
CA ALA A 120 9.55 -11.75 -0.34
C ALA A 120 8.83 -11.91 1.00
N VAL A 121 9.47 -11.56 2.12
CA VAL A 121 8.88 -11.60 3.46
C VAL A 121 7.64 -10.71 3.55
N ARG A 122 7.69 -9.48 3.00
CA ARG A 122 6.55 -8.56 2.97
C ARG A 122 5.37 -9.16 2.20
N ARG A 123 5.63 -9.79 1.06
CA ARG A 123 4.61 -10.49 0.26
C ARG A 123 3.99 -11.64 1.06
N TRP A 124 4.82 -12.50 1.66
CA TRP A 124 4.37 -13.62 2.48
C TRP A 124 3.51 -13.16 3.68
N LEU A 125 4.01 -12.21 4.48
CA LEU A 125 3.28 -11.64 5.62
C LEU A 125 1.92 -11.06 5.23
N THR A 126 1.84 -10.37 4.08
CA THR A 126 0.57 -9.82 3.57
C THR A 126 -0.46 -10.92 3.26
N GLY A 127 0.01 -12.12 2.90
CA GLY A 127 -0.85 -13.28 2.65
C GLY A 127 -1.29 -14.03 3.91
N VAL A 128 -0.47 -14.04 4.97
CA VAL A 128 -0.76 -14.81 6.20
C VAL A 128 -1.33 -13.98 7.35
N VAL A 129 -1.07 -12.67 7.39
CA VAL A 129 -1.62 -11.75 8.41
C VAL A 129 -2.75 -10.93 7.81
N PRO A 130 -4.00 -11.08 8.28
CA PRO A 130 -5.10 -10.24 7.84
C PRO A 130 -4.91 -8.78 8.26
N GLY A 131 -5.26 -7.85 7.38
CA GLY A 131 -5.34 -6.42 7.71
C GLY A 131 -4.42 -5.55 6.85
N PRO A 132 -3.91 -4.42 7.40
CA PRO A 132 -3.05 -3.53 6.65
C PRO A 132 -1.71 -4.21 6.30
N PRO A 133 -0.99 -3.71 5.27
CA PRO A 133 0.34 -4.20 4.95
C PRO A 133 1.27 -4.17 6.17
N PRO A 134 2.22 -5.11 6.29
CA PRO A 134 3.11 -5.18 7.44
C PRO A 134 3.99 -3.94 7.54
N ASP A 135 4.24 -3.50 8.77
CA ASP A 135 5.18 -2.41 9.04
C ASP A 135 6.62 -2.84 8.72
N GLN A 136 7.49 -1.86 8.49
CA GLN A 136 8.87 -2.13 8.10
C GLN A 136 9.67 -2.84 9.22
N ALA A 137 9.41 -2.51 10.49
CA ALA A 137 10.12 -3.11 11.61
C ALA A 137 9.80 -4.60 11.75
N SER A 138 8.56 -5.02 11.50
CA SER A 138 8.17 -6.43 11.47
C SER A 138 8.90 -7.19 10.36
N VAL A 139 9.04 -6.60 9.16
CA VAL A 139 9.80 -7.20 8.05
C VAL A 139 11.28 -7.34 8.40
N ASP A 140 11.90 -6.30 8.98
CA ASP A 140 13.32 -6.33 9.35
C ASP A 140 13.61 -7.36 10.46
N ARG A 141 12.73 -7.49 11.46
CA ARG A 141 12.89 -8.51 12.49
C ARG A 141 12.78 -9.94 11.93
N ILE A 142 11.93 -10.18 10.95
CA ILE A 142 11.86 -11.50 10.30
C ILE A 142 13.10 -11.76 9.46
N LEU A 143 13.65 -10.75 8.79
CA LEU A 143 14.93 -10.89 8.09
C LEU A 143 16.03 -11.35 9.06
N ASP A 144 16.08 -10.80 10.28
CA ASP A 144 17.03 -11.26 11.30
C ASP A 144 16.81 -12.73 11.69
N VAL A 145 15.56 -13.21 11.74
CA VAL A 145 15.22 -14.63 11.95
C VAL A 145 15.70 -15.49 10.78
N VAL A 146 15.42 -15.07 9.55
CA VAL A 146 15.85 -15.76 8.32
C VAL A 146 17.38 -15.90 8.29
N ARG A 147 18.11 -14.81 8.57
CA ARG A 147 19.57 -14.79 8.63
C ARG A 147 20.16 -15.49 9.85
N GLY A 148 19.31 -15.93 10.80
CA GLY A 148 19.76 -16.64 12.01
C GLY A 148 20.45 -15.75 13.03
N ARG A 149 20.27 -14.42 12.94
CA ARG A 149 20.75 -13.46 13.96
C ARG A 149 19.92 -13.56 15.24
N VAL A 150 18.64 -13.91 15.10
CA VAL A 150 17.72 -14.22 16.21
C VAL A 150 16.94 -15.50 15.90
N VAL A 151 16.45 -16.19 16.94
CA VAL A 151 15.73 -17.47 16.79
C VAL A 151 14.25 -17.25 16.49
N ALA A 152 13.65 -16.19 17.05
CA ALA A 152 12.24 -15.87 16.90
C ALA A 152 12.00 -14.36 17.09
N THR A 153 10.87 -13.87 16.58
CA THR A 153 10.39 -12.51 16.77
C THR A 153 8.87 -12.47 16.85
N GLU A 154 8.35 -11.42 17.49
CA GLU A 154 6.95 -11.01 17.34
C GLU A 154 6.80 -10.01 16.19
N VAL A 155 5.64 -10.06 15.53
CA VAL A 155 5.28 -9.20 14.40
C VAL A 155 3.91 -8.56 14.65
N VAL A 156 3.52 -7.64 13.77
CA VAL A 156 2.22 -6.95 13.86
C VAL A 156 1.06 -7.91 14.12
N GLY A 157 0.10 -7.50 14.96
CA GLY A 157 -1.02 -8.36 15.38
C GLY A 157 -0.70 -9.28 16.56
N GLY A 158 0.54 -9.28 17.06
CA GLY A 158 0.97 -10.15 18.16
C GLY A 158 1.25 -11.59 17.70
N HIS A 159 1.41 -11.80 16.39
CA HIS A 159 1.81 -13.09 15.84
C HIS A 159 3.30 -13.34 16.07
N ARG A 160 3.70 -14.61 16.14
CA ARG A 160 5.09 -15.00 16.35
C ARG A 160 5.65 -15.72 15.14
N VAL A 161 6.88 -15.39 14.77
CA VAL A 161 7.63 -16.07 13.71
C VAL A 161 8.92 -16.61 14.31
N ARG A 162 9.20 -17.90 14.10
CA ARG A 162 10.44 -18.54 14.58
C ARG A 162 11.07 -19.41 13.51
N ARG A 163 12.38 -19.60 13.59
CA ARG A 163 13.13 -20.50 12.72
C ARG A 163 13.32 -21.86 13.37
N SER A 164 13.05 -22.94 12.63
CA SER A 164 13.24 -24.32 13.07
C SER A 164 13.60 -25.21 11.88
N ALA A 165 14.67 -26.01 11.99
CA ALA A 165 15.12 -26.96 10.96
C ALA A 165 15.26 -26.34 9.54
N GLY A 166 15.64 -25.06 9.45
CA GLY A 166 15.78 -24.36 8.17
C GLY A 166 14.52 -23.68 7.65
N PHE A 167 13.39 -23.79 8.35
CA PHE A 167 12.11 -23.21 7.96
C PHE A 167 11.62 -22.15 8.95
N LEU A 168 10.88 -21.15 8.45
CA LEU A 168 10.09 -20.25 9.28
C LEU A 168 8.75 -20.90 9.63
N LEU A 169 8.39 -20.80 10.90
CA LEU A 169 7.10 -21.23 11.43
C LEU A 169 6.35 -19.99 11.91
N PHE A 170 5.13 -19.83 11.41
CA PHE A 170 4.22 -18.76 11.81
C PHE A 170 3.21 -19.29 12.82
N GLU A 171 3.13 -18.63 13.97
CA GLU A 171 2.24 -18.97 15.07
C GLU A 171 1.25 -17.82 15.22
N SER A 172 -0.04 -18.12 14.97
CA SER A 172 -1.10 -17.16 15.28
C SER A 172 -1.20 -16.95 16.78
N ARG A 173 -1.63 -15.75 17.17
CA ARG A 173 -2.14 -15.51 18.51
C ARG A 173 -3.40 -16.35 18.76
#